data_AF-A0A838R7B9-F1
#
_entry.id   AF-A0A838R7B9-F1
#
_cell.length_a   1.000
_cell.length_b   1.000
_cell.length_c   1.000
_cell.angle_alpha   90.00
_cell.angle_beta   90.00
_cell.angle_gamma   90.00
#
_symmetry.space_group_name_H-M   'P 1'
#
loop_
_entity.id
_entity.type
_entity.pdbx_description
1 polymer ?
#
loop_
_entity_poly.entity_id
_entity_poly.type
_entity_poly.pdbx_seq_one_letter_code
_entity_poly.pdbx_strand_id
1 'polypeptide(L)' 'FEVKVVKVATQNRKGKVRRTRFKLGQTKDWKKAIVTLDAEHRINFF' A
#
# COMPACT_ATOMS: atom_id res chain seq x y z
N PHE A 1 0.84 -6.85 14.81
CA PHE A 1 2.11 -6.19 15.15
C PHE A 1 1.84 -5.25 16.31
N GLU A 2 2.39 -5.52 17.48
CA GLU A 2 2.36 -4.59 18.62
C GLU A 2 3.59 -3.68 18.50
N VAL A 3 3.47 -2.60 17.73
CA VAL A 3 4.57 -1.64 17.55
C VAL A 3 4.06 -0.22 17.65
N LYS A 4 4.92 0.67 18.13
CA LYS A 4 4.63 2.10 18.17
C LYS A 4 4.96 2.76 16.83
N VAL A 5 3.97 3.45 16.25
CA VAL A 5 4.09 4.17 14.98
C VAL A 5 4.24 5.65 15.24
N VAL A 6 5.25 6.28 14.64
CA VAL A 6 5.51 7.72 14.80
C VAL A 6 4.80 8.52 13.72
N LYS A 7 4.80 8.02 12.48
CA LYS A 7 4.22 8.74 11.34
C LYS A 7 3.65 7.77 10.30
N VAL A 8 2.56 8.19 9.66
CA VAL A 8 1.98 7.50 8.52
C VAL A 8 1.83 8.47 7.35
N ALA A 9 2.33 8.09 6.19
CA ALA A 9 2.07 8.76 4.92
C ALA A 9 1.25 7.84 4.03
N THR A 10 0.06 8.28 3.62
CA THR A 10 -0.85 7.48 2.77
C THR A 10 -0.93 8.04 1.36
N GLN A 11 -1.19 7.17 0.39
CA GLN A 11 -1.34 7.54 -1.02
C GLN A 11 -2.46 6.69 -1.64
N ASN A 12 -3.46 7.34 -2.23
CA ASN A 12 -4.48 6.67 -3.03
C ASN A 12 -3.93 6.41 -4.44
N ARG A 13 -3.84 5.14 -4.82
CA ARG A 13 -3.32 4.71 -6.12
C ARG A 13 -4.47 4.14 -6.95
N LYS A 14 -4.77 4.83 -8.05
CA LYS A 14 -5.74 4.34 -9.02
C LYS A 14 -5.21 3.07 -9.68
N GLY A 15 -6.10 2.11 -9.89
CA GLY A 15 -5.81 0.87 -10.57
C GLY A 15 -5.40 1.12 -12.03
N LYS A 16 -4.50 0.28 -12.53
CA LYS A 16 -4.00 0.42 -13.90
C LYS A 16 -5.02 -0.15 -14.88
N VAL A 17 -5.26 0.58 -15.98
CA VAL A 17 -6.04 0.06 -17.10
C VAL A 17 -5.25 -1.08 -17.76
N ARG A 18 -5.89 -2.23 -17.95
CA ARG A 18 -5.35 -3.41 -18.63
C ARG A 18 -6.34 -3.90 -19.67
N ARG A 19 -5.83 -4.44 -20.78
CA ARG A 19 -6.67 -5.02 -21.83
C ARG A 19 -7.09 -6.44 -21.44
N THR A 20 -8.38 -6.73 -21.52
CA THR A 20 -8.93 -8.08 -21.39
C THR A 20 -9.57 -8.48 -22.71
N ARG A 21 -8.88 -9.31 -23.49
CA ARG A 21 -9.26 -9.79 -24.84
C ARG A 21 -9.64 -8.65 -25.80
N PHE A 22 -10.91 -8.24 -25.79
CA PHE A 22 -11.46 -7.20 -26.66
C PHE A 22 -11.91 -5.92 -25.93
N LYS A 23 -11.87 -5.89 -24.58
CA LYS A 23 -12.30 -4.73 -23.77
C LYS A 23 -11.16 -4.19 -22.91
N LEU A 24 -11.26 -2.93 -22.52
CA LEU A 24 -10.41 -2.34 -21.48
C LEU A 24 -11.05 -2.60 -20.12
N GLY A 25 -10.31 -3.26 -19.22
CA GLY A 25 -10.64 -3.37 -17.80
C GLY A 25 -9.68 -2.53 -16.96
N GLN A 26 -10.02 -2.30 -15.70
CA GLN A 26 -9.15 -1.63 -14.74
C GLN A 26 -8.93 -2.54 -13.54
N THR A 27 -7.69 -2.61 -13.04
CA THR A 27 -7.44 -3.28 -11.75
C THR A 27 -8.08 -2.49 -10.62
N LYS A 28 -8.27 -3.11 -9.46
CA LYS A 28 -8.79 -2.37 -8.29
C LYS A 28 -7.85 -1.24 -7.88
N ASP A 29 -8.44 -0.14 -7.43
CA ASP A 29 -7.73 0.91 -6.73
C ASP A 29 -7.21 0.36 -5.41
N TRP A 30 -6.06 0.87 -4.96
CA TRP A 30 -5.46 0.48 -3.70
C TRP A 30 -4.85 1.69 -3.00
N LYS A 31 -4.77 1.61 -1.68
CA LYS A 31 -4.15 2.65 -0.85
C LYS A 31 -2.79 2.14 -0.38
N LYS A 32 -1.73 2.86 -0.71
CA LYS A 32 -0.39 2.60 -0.16
C LYS A 32 -0.25 3.36 1.16
N ALA A 33 0.27 2.69 2.19
CA ALA A 33 0.72 3.35 3.40
C ALA A 33 2.23 3.14 3.55
N ILE A 34 2.96 4.23 3.79
CA ILE A 34 4.36 4.22 4.20
C ILE A 34 4.35 4.59 5.68
N VAL A 35 4.83 3.68 6.51
CA VAL A 35 4.74 3.79 7.97
C VAL A 35 6.15 3.93 8.53
N THR A 36 6.36 4.95 9.35
CA THR A 36 7.59 5.16 10.10
C THR A 36 7.38 4.65 11.52
N LEU A 37 8.11 3.59 11.86
CA LEU A 37 8.12 3.02 13.21
C LEU A 37 9.06 3.80 14.12
N ASP A 38 8.83 3.64 15.42
CA ASP A 38 9.79 4.04 16.43
C ASP A 38 11.08 3.20 16.31
N ALA A 39 12.24 3.78 16.65
CA ALA A 39 13.55 3.18 16.38
C ALA A 39 13.77 1.84 17.11
N GLU A 40 13.10 1.63 18.24
CA GLU A 40 13.18 0.40 19.04
C GLU A 40 12.34 -0.74 18.46
N HIS A 41 11.42 -0.44 17.55
CA HIS A 41 10.45 -1.40 17.03
C HIS A 41 10.82 -1.86 15.63
N ARG A 42 10.89 -3.19 15.43
CA ARG A 42 11.10 -3.81 14.12
C ARG A 42 9.99 -4.82 13.84
N ILE A 43 9.53 -4.84 12.59
CA ILE A 43 8.60 -5.84 12.08
C ILE A 43 9.32 -6.72 11.08
N ASN A 44 9.24 -8.05 11.25
CA ASN A 44 9.55 -9.00 10.19
C ASN A 44 8.31 -9.22 9.30
N PHE A 45 8.47 -8.93 8.01
CA PHE A 45 7.43 -9.02 7.00
C PHE A 45 7.59 -10.22 6.05
N PHE A 46 8.63 -11.02 6.25
CA PHE A 46 9.01 -12.14 5.40
C PHE A 46 9.31 -13.37 6.25
#